data_AF-A0A7X7JZH3-F1
#
_entry.id   AF-A0A7X7JZH3-F1
#
_cell.length_a   1.000
_cell.length_b   1.000
_cell.length_c   1.000
_cell.angle_alpha   90.00
_cell.angle_beta   90.00
_cell.angle_gamma   90.00
#
_symmetry.space_group_name_H-M   'P 1'
#
loop_
_entity.id
_entity.type
_entity.pdbx_description
1 polymer ?
#
loop_
_entity_poly.entity_id
_entity_poly.type
_entity_poly.pdbx_seq_one_letter_code
_entity_poly.pdbx_strand_id
1 'polypeptide(L)'
;MPEAAGMPQAQPTVAHVAGVGHCYLGETVSLHTRVLVNQRTADLTLRISLPISAELRDQQPPEQFREALPVIEEDEAARYVVWRLQGALPIGSAYEYQVDVLIIDAGPMGVFESRAELSDADGTRLAAEVATVVVQTKGSYLRYLPEIYEDDALMARFLMLFESFWAPIDRQISSLHWYFNPDLTPGDFLPWLASWMDLALDERLPDERRRRLVRSAVPLYRKRGTRRGLQEYLEIYTGSAVQVIEYRAANLRLGSEARLGYGVALGKGNVPHTFTVVLHLPPVDSAGGLGKDEVTRRETERLRMIRALIDAEKPAHTAYDLRVEVTPANEVETF
;
A
#
# COMPACT_ATOMS: atom_id res chain seq x y z
N MET A 1 -37.36 -26.87 9.29
CA MET A 1 -35.89 -27.07 9.26
C MET A 1 -35.37 -26.42 8.00
N PRO A 2 -34.39 -25.54 8.14
CA PRO A 2 -34.39 -24.19 7.59
C PRO A 2 -33.99 -24.22 6.10
N GLU A 3 -34.77 -23.62 5.20
CA GLU A 3 -34.82 -22.17 4.92
C GLU A 3 -33.41 -21.66 4.62
N ALA A 4 -33.02 -21.85 3.37
CA ALA A 4 -31.80 -21.31 2.79
C ALA A 4 -31.85 -19.80 2.94
N ALA A 5 -31.10 -19.29 3.93
CA ALA A 5 -30.85 -17.89 4.12
C ALA A 5 -30.35 -17.30 2.80
N GLY A 6 -31.18 -16.46 2.18
CA GLY A 6 -30.82 -15.71 1.00
C GLY A 6 -29.53 -14.96 1.27
N MET A 7 -28.54 -15.15 0.39
CA MET A 7 -27.46 -14.19 0.24
C MET A 7 -28.10 -12.79 0.13
N PRO A 8 -27.62 -11.78 0.87
CA PRO A 8 -28.16 -10.44 0.75
C PRO A 8 -27.99 -10.00 -0.70
N GLN A 9 -29.11 -9.64 -1.34
CA GLN A 9 -29.10 -9.04 -2.67
C GLN A 9 -28.10 -7.87 -2.63
N ALA A 10 -27.09 -7.91 -3.50
CA ALA A 10 -25.99 -6.95 -3.52
C ALA A 10 -26.50 -5.59 -4.04
N GLN A 11 -27.16 -4.86 -3.15
CA GLN A 11 -27.63 -3.50 -3.39
C GLN A 11 -26.42 -2.59 -3.69
N PRO A 12 -26.61 -1.52 -4.49
CA PRO A 12 -25.56 -0.54 -4.70
C PRO A 12 -25.17 0.09 -3.36
N THR A 13 -23.88 0.39 -3.20
CA THR A 13 -23.35 0.95 -1.95
C THR A 13 -22.81 2.35 -2.19
N VAL A 14 -22.90 3.19 -1.16
CA VAL A 14 -22.38 4.56 -1.17
C VAL A 14 -21.38 4.68 -0.03
N ALA A 15 -20.23 5.26 -0.32
CA ALA A 15 -19.29 5.74 0.68
C ALA A 15 -19.22 7.27 0.55
N HIS A 16 -19.27 7.98 1.68
CA HIS A 16 -19.25 9.43 1.73
C HIS A 16 -18.33 9.89 2.85
N VAL A 17 -17.30 10.65 2.50
CA VAL A 17 -16.24 11.05 3.42
C VAL A 17 -15.87 12.50 3.17
N ALA A 18 -15.69 13.27 4.24
CA ALA A 18 -15.14 14.62 4.16
C ALA A 18 -13.61 14.60 4.10
N GLY A 19 -13.03 15.57 3.40
CA GLY A 19 -11.59 15.76 3.31
C GLY A 19 -10.94 15.80 4.69
N VAL A 20 -9.78 15.16 4.80
CA VAL A 20 -9.05 15.05 6.07
C VAL A 20 -8.41 16.40 6.40
N GLY A 21 -8.67 16.95 7.58
CA GLY A 21 -8.01 18.18 8.07
C GLY A 21 -8.82 18.97 9.09
N HIS A 22 -8.19 19.97 9.72
CA HIS A 22 -8.94 21.00 10.46
C HIS A 22 -9.70 21.84 9.45
N CYS A 23 -11.00 22.02 9.68
CA CYS A 23 -11.85 22.90 8.88
C CYS A 23 -12.06 24.18 9.68
N TYR A 24 -11.60 25.31 9.15
CA TYR A 24 -11.86 26.62 9.74
C TYR A 24 -12.98 27.35 8.98
N LEU A 25 -13.61 28.32 9.64
CA LEU A 25 -14.58 29.20 8.98
C LEU A 25 -13.91 29.96 7.81
N GLY A 26 -14.55 29.95 6.64
CA GLY A 26 -14.02 30.55 5.42
C GLY A 26 -13.06 29.65 4.63
N GLU A 27 -12.92 28.38 4.99
CA GLU A 27 -12.19 27.39 4.19
C GLU A 27 -13.12 26.50 3.36
N THR A 28 -12.57 26.02 2.25
CA THR A 28 -13.22 25.04 1.39
C THR A 28 -12.99 23.63 1.92
N VAL A 29 -14.07 22.88 2.12
CA VAL A 29 -14.05 21.47 2.48
C VAL A 29 -14.51 20.65 1.28
N SER A 30 -13.67 19.69 0.87
CA SER A 30 -13.98 18.73 -0.18
C SER A 30 -14.72 17.54 0.40
N LEU A 31 -15.88 17.21 -0.16
CA LEU A 31 -16.65 16.02 0.17
C LEU A 31 -16.48 15.01 -0.97
N HIS A 32 -15.96 13.84 -0.65
CA HIS A 32 -15.75 12.75 -1.59
C HIS A 32 -16.84 11.70 -1.43
N THR A 33 -17.51 11.38 -2.53
CA THR A 33 -18.59 10.39 -2.55
C THR A 33 -18.30 9.35 -3.61
N ARG A 34 -18.31 8.08 -3.20
CA ARG A 34 -18.12 6.96 -4.11
C ARG A 34 -19.37 6.10 -4.16
N VAL A 35 -19.86 5.86 -5.37
CA VAL A 35 -21.00 4.98 -5.63
C VAL A 35 -20.49 3.71 -6.30
N LEU A 36 -20.80 2.55 -5.73
CA LEU A 36 -20.48 1.24 -6.28
C LEU A 36 -21.74 0.55 -6.79
N VAL A 37 -21.77 0.27 -8.08
CA VAL A 37 -22.91 -0.38 -8.74
C VAL A 37 -22.69 -1.90 -8.74
N ASN A 38 -23.28 -2.57 -7.76
CA ASN A 38 -23.12 -4.03 -7.58
C ASN A 38 -24.22 -4.86 -8.24
N GLN A 39 -25.18 -4.20 -8.90
CA GLN A 39 -26.31 -4.83 -9.61
C GLN A 39 -26.67 -4.02 -10.86
N ARG A 40 -27.36 -4.64 -11.81
CA ARG A 40 -27.77 -3.99 -13.05
C ARG A 40 -28.98 -3.08 -12.77
N THR A 41 -28.74 -1.81 -12.51
CA THR A 41 -29.79 -0.79 -12.32
C THR A 41 -29.74 0.20 -13.47
N ALA A 42 -30.90 0.54 -14.03
CA ALA A 42 -31.00 1.33 -15.25
C ALA A 42 -30.85 2.84 -15.00
N ASP A 43 -31.27 3.32 -13.82
CA ASP A 43 -31.19 4.73 -13.44
C ASP A 43 -31.00 4.86 -11.92
N LEU A 44 -30.02 5.66 -11.50
CA LEU A 44 -29.77 5.94 -10.09
C LEU A 44 -29.74 7.45 -9.85
N THR A 45 -30.28 7.91 -8.73
CA THR A 45 -30.19 9.31 -8.32
C THR A 45 -29.33 9.41 -7.07
N LEU A 46 -28.21 10.12 -7.15
CA LEU A 46 -27.34 10.46 -6.03
C LEU A 46 -27.71 11.84 -5.51
N ARG A 47 -28.02 11.96 -4.24
CA ARG A 47 -28.38 13.22 -3.57
C ARG A 47 -27.44 13.46 -2.39
N ILE A 48 -26.66 14.53 -2.45
CA ILE A 48 -25.73 14.91 -1.38
C ILE A 48 -26.28 16.15 -0.67
N SER A 49 -26.49 16.07 0.65
CA SER A 49 -26.97 17.19 1.46
C SER A 49 -25.81 18.04 1.97
N LEU A 50 -25.94 19.36 1.85
CA LEU A 50 -25.02 20.39 2.32
C LEU A 50 -25.78 21.32 3.28
N PRO A 51 -25.12 21.88 4.31
CA PRO A 51 -25.74 22.91 5.13
C PRO A 51 -26.09 24.13 4.29
N ILE A 52 -27.21 24.77 4.61
CA ILE A 52 -27.65 25.98 3.89
C ILE A 52 -26.68 27.16 4.04
N SER A 53 -25.91 27.18 5.12
CA SER A 53 -24.85 28.15 5.39
C SER A 53 -23.56 27.90 4.60
N ALA A 54 -23.51 26.85 3.78
CA ALA A 54 -22.32 26.46 3.03
C ALA A 54 -22.46 26.83 1.55
N GLU A 55 -21.47 27.52 1.01
CA GLU A 55 -21.41 27.95 -0.39
C GLU A 55 -20.78 26.86 -1.26
N LEU A 56 -21.48 26.42 -2.30
CA LEU A 56 -20.94 25.48 -3.27
C LEU A 56 -19.89 26.18 -4.15
N ARG A 57 -18.64 25.70 -4.14
CA ARG A 57 -17.51 26.33 -4.84
C ARG A 57 -17.16 25.63 -6.14
N ASP A 58 -16.92 24.32 -6.09
CA ASP A 58 -16.56 23.52 -7.26
C ASP A 58 -17.18 22.12 -7.18
N GLN A 59 -17.33 21.49 -8.33
CA GLN A 59 -17.98 20.20 -8.49
C GLN A 59 -17.26 19.40 -9.57
N GLN A 60 -16.71 18.26 -9.18
CA GLN A 60 -15.99 17.37 -10.08
C GLN A 60 -16.74 16.03 -10.16
N PRO A 61 -17.67 15.90 -11.12
CA PRO A 61 -18.27 14.61 -11.44
C PRO A 61 -17.26 13.68 -12.14
N PRO A 62 -17.51 12.36 -12.13
CA PRO A 62 -16.67 11.38 -12.81
C PRO A 62 -16.67 11.61 -14.32
N GLU A 63 -15.61 11.18 -15.02
CA GLU A 63 -15.39 11.49 -16.45
C GLU A 63 -16.56 11.11 -17.35
N GLN A 64 -17.27 10.02 -17.03
CA GLN A 64 -18.42 9.55 -17.81
C GLN A 64 -19.66 10.46 -17.68
N PHE A 65 -19.73 11.26 -16.61
CA PHE A 65 -20.84 12.16 -16.30
C PHE A 65 -20.38 13.62 -16.24
N ARG A 66 -19.24 13.94 -16.86
CA ARG A 66 -18.66 15.30 -16.82
C ARG A 66 -19.55 16.36 -17.46
N GLU A 67 -20.41 15.97 -18.40
CA GLU A 67 -21.39 16.85 -19.06
C GLU A 67 -22.77 16.86 -18.38
N ALA A 68 -23.02 15.93 -17.44
CA ALA A 68 -24.28 15.87 -16.70
C ALA A 68 -24.25 16.89 -15.55
N LEU A 69 -24.77 18.09 -15.82
CA LEU A 69 -24.87 19.13 -14.80
C LEU A 69 -25.80 18.67 -13.65
N PRO A 70 -25.36 18.79 -12.39
CA PRO A 70 -26.20 18.47 -11.25
C PRO A 70 -27.36 19.45 -11.12
N VAL A 71 -28.48 18.94 -10.61
CA VAL A 71 -29.60 19.77 -10.17
C VAL A 71 -29.33 20.17 -8.73
N ILE A 72 -29.33 21.48 -8.47
CA ILE A 72 -29.22 22.01 -7.11
C ILE A 72 -30.65 22.26 -6.60
N GLU A 73 -31.03 21.55 -5.55
CA GLU A 73 -32.29 21.74 -4.84
C GLU A 73 -32.01 22.42 -3.50
N GLU A 74 -32.88 23.32 -3.06
CA GLU A 74 -32.76 23.98 -1.76
C GLU A 74 -34.06 23.79 -0.98
N ASP A 75 -33.92 23.41 0.28
CA ASP A 75 -35.00 23.32 1.27
C ASP A 75 -34.69 24.29 2.43
N GLU A 76 -35.64 24.56 3.33
CA GLU A 76 -35.46 25.50 4.45
C GLU A 76 -34.27 25.12 5.36
N ALA A 77 -33.87 23.85 5.39
CA ALA A 77 -32.83 23.33 6.26
C ALA A 77 -31.49 23.01 5.56
N ALA A 78 -31.48 22.72 4.26
CA ALA A 78 -30.31 22.20 3.56
C ALA A 78 -30.34 22.44 2.05
N ARG A 79 -29.16 22.52 1.44
CA ARG A 79 -28.95 22.50 -0.01
C ARG A 79 -28.61 21.08 -0.45
N TYR A 80 -29.21 20.59 -1.51
CA TYR A 80 -28.93 19.27 -2.06
C TYR A 80 -28.30 19.39 -3.44
N VAL A 81 -27.21 18.67 -3.65
CA VAL A 81 -26.62 18.51 -4.99
C VAL A 81 -27.03 17.14 -5.51
N VAL A 82 -27.81 17.12 -6.60
CA VAL A 82 -28.47 15.93 -7.13
C VAL A 82 -27.90 15.58 -8.50
N TRP A 83 -27.33 14.38 -8.62
CA TRP A 83 -26.90 13.80 -9.89
C TRP A 83 -27.82 12.66 -10.29
N ARG A 84 -28.28 12.67 -11.55
CA ARG A 84 -29.00 11.56 -12.17
C ARG A 84 -28.04 10.76 -13.03
N LEU A 85 -27.71 9.55 -12.61
CA LEU A 85 -26.93 8.59 -13.38
C LEU A 85 -27.89 7.87 -14.33
N GLN A 86 -28.05 8.41 -15.53
CA GLN A 86 -28.87 7.81 -16.58
C GLN A 86 -28.03 6.91 -17.49
N GLY A 87 -28.49 5.70 -17.76
CA GLY A 87 -27.87 4.77 -18.72
C GLY A 87 -27.46 3.41 -18.14
N ALA A 88 -27.03 2.49 -19.01
CA ALA A 88 -26.65 1.14 -18.58
C ALA A 88 -25.35 1.15 -17.76
N LEU A 89 -25.47 1.23 -16.44
CA LEU A 89 -24.34 1.16 -15.51
C LEU A 89 -23.78 -0.28 -15.45
N PRO A 90 -22.50 -0.51 -15.83
CA PRO A 90 -21.90 -1.83 -15.75
C PRO A 90 -21.81 -2.34 -14.31
N ILE A 91 -22.03 -3.63 -14.08
CA ILE A 91 -21.84 -4.24 -12.76
C ILE A 91 -20.35 -4.15 -12.40
N GLY A 92 -20.06 -3.65 -11.19
CA GLY A 92 -18.71 -3.44 -10.67
C GLY A 92 -18.09 -2.08 -11.03
N SER A 93 -18.84 -1.16 -11.66
CA SER A 93 -18.35 0.19 -11.86
C SER A 93 -18.38 1.01 -10.56
N ALA A 94 -17.35 1.82 -10.38
CA ALA A 94 -17.21 2.77 -9.29
C ALA A 94 -17.25 4.19 -9.86
N TYR A 95 -18.12 5.03 -9.32
CA TYR A 95 -18.25 6.43 -9.69
C TYR A 95 -17.85 7.31 -8.51
N GLU A 96 -16.86 8.16 -8.71
CA GLU A 96 -16.34 9.06 -7.67
C GLU A 96 -16.75 10.50 -7.99
N TYR A 97 -17.36 11.15 -7.02
CA TYR A 97 -17.82 12.53 -7.06
C TYR A 97 -17.08 13.33 -6.01
N GLN A 98 -16.62 14.53 -6.36
CA GLN A 98 -16.06 15.47 -5.41
C GLN A 98 -16.86 16.77 -5.44
N VAL A 99 -17.21 17.26 -4.25
CA VAL A 99 -17.97 18.49 -4.05
C VAL A 99 -17.21 19.39 -3.09
N ASP A 100 -16.79 20.54 -3.57
CA ASP A 100 -16.03 21.51 -2.77
C ASP A 100 -16.97 22.59 -2.25
N VAL A 101 -16.98 22.76 -0.92
CA VAL A 101 -17.94 23.62 -0.23
C VAL A 101 -17.22 24.57 0.71
N LEU A 102 -17.47 25.86 0.57
CA LEU A 102 -17.00 26.90 1.49
C LEU A 102 -17.92 26.99 2.70
N ILE A 103 -17.37 26.81 3.89
CA ILE A 103 -18.14 26.94 5.13
C ILE A 103 -18.15 28.39 5.58
N ILE A 104 -19.31 29.05 5.55
CA ILE A 104 -19.47 30.45 5.99
C ILE A 104 -19.89 30.51 7.45
N ASP A 105 -20.78 29.61 7.86
CA ASP A 105 -21.24 29.47 9.23
C ASP A 105 -21.40 27.98 9.57
N ALA A 106 -20.83 27.56 10.68
CA ALA A 106 -20.88 26.19 11.18
C ALA A 106 -21.97 25.97 12.25
N GLY A 107 -22.76 27.00 12.54
CA GLY A 107 -23.76 26.98 13.59
C GLY A 107 -23.15 26.91 15.01
N PRO A 108 -24.01 26.83 16.05
CA PRO A 108 -23.59 26.97 17.44
C PRO A 108 -22.73 25.80 17.96
N MET A 109 -22.82 24.62 17.33
CA MET A 109 -22.05 23.43 17.72
C MET A 109 -20.76 23.27 16.92
N GLY A 110 -20.55 24.03 15.83
CA GLY A 110 -19.40 23.87 14.96
C GLY A 110 -19.32 22.49 14.31
N VAL A 111 -20.43 21.78 14.16
CA VAL A 111 -20.49 20.45 13.56
C VAL A 111 -21.66 20.41 12.59
N PHE A 112 -21.43 19.91 11.38
CA PHE A 112 -22.51 19.61 10.45
C PHE A 112 -22.35 18.22 9.85
N GLU A 113 -23.49 17.62 9.50
CA GLU A 113 -23.57 16.32 8.86
C GLU A 113 -23.94 16.52 7.39
N SER A 114 -23.10 16.01 6.49
CA SER A 114 -23.42 15.86 5.07
C SER A 114 -23.83 14.42 4.82
N ARG A 115 -24.96 14.22 4.14
CA ARG A 115 -25.49 12.89 3.85
C ARG A 115 -25.55 12.67 2.35
N ALA A 116 -24.95 11.58 1.88
CA ALA A 116 -25.15 11.09 0.54
C ALA A 116 -26.22 9.99 0.55
N GLU A 117 -27.29 10.18 -0.21
CA GLU A 117 -28.37 9.21 -0.38
C GLU A 117 -28.45 8.78 -1.85
N LEU A 118 -28.58 7.46 -2.06
CA LEU A 118 -28.78 6.86 -3.37
C LEU A 118 -30.18 6.29 -3.45
N SER A 119 -30.93 6.70 -4.48
CA SER A 119 -32.29 6.24 -4.73
C SER A 119 -32.42 5.67 -6.14
N ASP A 120 -33.34 4.71 -6.30
CA ASP A 120 -33.73 4.16 -7.60
C ASP A 120 -34.64 5.13 -8.39
N ALA A 121 -34.97 4.79 -9.64
CA ALA A 121 -35.88 5.54 -10.51
C ALA A 121 -37.26 5.83 -9.86
N ASP A 122 -37.74 4.91 -9.02
CA ASP A 122 -39.01 5.04 -8.27
C ASP A 122 -38.88 5.87 -6.99
N GLY A 123 -37.70 6.43 -6.70
CA GLY A 123 -37.43 7.21 -5.49
C GLY A 123 -37.21 6.37 -4.23
N THR A 124 -37.13 5.05 -4.34
CA THR A 124 -36.84 4.16 -3.22
C THR A 124 -35.36 4.27 -2.83
N ARG A 125 -35.08 4.59 -1.57
CA ARG A 125 -33.71 4.70 -1.02
C ARG A 125 -33.03 3.34 -0.99
N LEU A 126 -31.91 3.21 -1.68
CA LEU A 126 -31.10 1.98 -1.78
C LEU A 126 -29.94 1.97 -0.78
N ALA A 127 -29.25 3.11 -0.64
CA ALA A 127 -28.12 3.24 0.28
C ALA A 127 -27.96 4.69 0.73
N ALA A 128 -27.32 4.89 1.87
CA ALA A 128 -26.92 6.22 2.30
C ALA A 128 -25.80 6.17 3.33
N GLU A 129 -24.98 7.20 3.29
CA GLU A 129 -23.82 7.36 4.16
C GLU A 129 -23.77 8.81 4.67
N VAL A 130 -23.27 9.02 5.88
CA VAL A 130 -23.16 10.34 6.51
C VAL A 130 -21.68 10.66 6.78
N ALA A 131 -21.23 11.83 6.34
CA ALA A 131 -19.95 12.41 6.68
C ALA A 131 -20.17 13.55 7.69
N THR A 132 -19.49 13.48 8.82
CA THR A 132 -19.50 14.55 9.83
C THR A 132 -18.31 15.46 9.63
N VAL A 133 -18.56 16.77 9.52
CA VAL A 133 -17.52 17.79 9.43
C VAL A 133 -17.53 18.61 10.72
N VAL A 134 -16.38 18.69 11.37
CA VAL A 134 -16.17 19.50 12.57
C VAL A 134 -15.41 20.75 12.19
N VAL A 135 -16.03 21.89 12.42
CA VAL A 135 -15.50 23.22 12.14
C VAL A 135 -15.03 23.84 13.44
N GLN A 136 -13.75 24.20 13.47
CA GLN A 136 -13.16 24.83 14.64
C GLN A 136 -13.49 26.32 14.64
N THR A 137 -14.23 26.74 15.67
CA THR A 137 -14.64 28.14 15.88
C THR A 137 -13.60 28.97 16.66
N LYS A 138 -12.65 28.29 17.33
CA LYS A 138 -11.48 28.89 17.98
C LYS A 138 -10.21 28.17 17.54
N GLY A 139 -9.14 28.94 17.29
CA GLY A 139 -7.81 28.39 16.98
C GLY A 139 -7.25 27.59 18.15
N SER A 140 -6.71 26.41 17.86
CA SER A 140 -6.10 25.51 18.85
C SER A 140 -4.83 26.09 19.47
N TYR A 141 -4.14 27.03 18.81
CA TYR A 141 -2.89 27.62 19.26
C TYR A 141 -3.09 28.63 20.39
N LEU A 142 -4.32 29.08 20.66
CA LEU A 142 -4.62 29.89 21.84
C LEU A 142 -4.17 29.23 23.14
N ARG A 143 -4.17 27.89 23.22
CA ARG A 143 -3.71 27.12 24.38
C ARG A 143 -2.23 27.35 24.73
N TYR A 144 -1.45 27.86 23.78
CA TYR A 144 -0.02 28.14 23.95
C TYR A 144 0.24 29.60 24.33
N LEU A 145 -0.79 30.45 24.36
CA LEU A 145 -0.69 31.83 24.81
C LEU A 145 -1.10 31.97 26.28
N PRO A 146 -0.68 33.05 26.95
CA PRO A 146 -1.20 33.40 28.27
C PRO A 146 -2.72 33.59 28.27
N GLU A 147 -3.35 33.26 29.41
CA GLU A 147 -4.81 33.26 29.63
C GLU A 147 -5.51 34.59 29.29
N ILE A 148 -4.79 35.72 29.38
CA ILE A 148 -5.31 37.04 29.00
C ILE A 148 -5.79 37.14 27.54
N TYR A 149 -5.38 36.21 26.67
CA TYR A 149 -5.74 36.17 25.25
C TYR A 149 -6.82 35.14 24.92
N GLU A 150 -7.31 34.35 25.88
CA GLU A 150 -8.24 33.24 25.63
C GLU A 150 -9.64 33.70 25.16
N ASP A 151 -10.07 34.87 25.64
CA ASP A 151 -11.35 35.51 25.30
C ASP A 151 -11.23 36.50 24.12
N ASP A 152 -10.04 36.72 23.58
CA ASP A 152 -9.83 37.63 22.45
C ASP A 152 -10.23 36.94 21.13
N ALA A 153 -11.42 37.30 20.61
CA ALA A 153 -11.95 36.79 19.36
C ALA A 153 -11.09 37.14 18.13
N LEU A 154 -10.37 38.28 18.14
CA LEU A 154 -9.47 38.65 17.06
C LEU A 154 -8.22 37.78 17.11
N MET A 155 -7.63 37.58 18.30
CA MET A 155 -6.47 36.70 18.47
C MET A 155 -6.79 35.27 18.04
N ALA A 156 -7.96 34.75 18.43
CA ALA A 156 -8.45 33.43 18.03
C ALA A 156 -8.45 33.26 16.50
N ARG A 157 -9.07 34.23 15.80
CA ARG A 157 -9.19 34.21 14.33
C ARG A 157 -7.86 34.47 13.63
N PHE A 158 -7.00 35.30 14.20
CA PHE A 158 -5.67 35.58 13.66
C PHE A 158 -4.79 34.32 13.68
N LEU A 159 -4.80 33.57 14.79
CA LEU A 159 -4.03 32.33 14.90
C LEU A 159 -4.55 31.21 13.99
N MET A 160 -5.87 31.14 13.76
CA MET A 160 -6.45 30.19 12.81
C MET A 160 -5.83 30.30 11.41
N LEU A 161 -5.44 31.50 10.97
CA LEU A 161 -4.75 31.69 9.68
C LEU A 161 -3.40 30.95 9.63
N PHE A 162 -2.62 31.04 10.71
CA PHE A 162 -1.34 30.34 10.81
C PHE A 162 -1.55 28.84 10.98
N GLU A 163 -2.53 28.43 11.77
CA GLU A 163 -2.87 27.01 11.94
C GLU A 163 -3.26 26.38 10.60
N SER A 164 -4.13 27.03 9.83
CA SER A 164 -4.48 26.63 8.47
C SER A 164 -3.24 26.48 7.57
N PHE A 165 -2.37 27.49 7.59
CA PHE A 165 -1.14 27.48 6.78
C PHE A 165 -0.19 26.32 7.15
N TRP A 166 -0.02 26.04 8.45
CA TRP A 166 0.90 25.01 8.94
C TRP A 166 0.28 23.61 8.98
N ALA A 167 -1.04 23.47 9.02
CA ALA A 167 -1.73 22.19 9.13
C ALA A 167 -1.34 21.16 8.04
N PRO A 168 -1.11 21.51 6.77
CA PRO A 168 -0.61 20.57 5.77
C PRO A 168 0.78 20.02 6.12
N ILE A 169 1.68 20.88 6.62
CA ILE A 169 3.05 20.50 7.00
C ILE A 169 3.03 19.61 8.23
N ASP A 170 2.24 19.98 9.25
CA ASP A 170 2.11 19.18 10.48
C ASP A 170 1.51 17.79 10.18
N ARG A 171 0.55 17.71 9.26
CA ARG A 171 0.02 16.44 8.76
C ARG A 171 1.06 15.60 8.03
N GLN A 172 1.92 16.22 7.20
CA GLN A 172 3.00 15.52 6.52
C GLN A 172 4.00 14.95 7.53
N ILE A 173 4.39 15.73 8.54
CA ILE A 173 5.30 15.30 9.61
C ILE A 173 4.66 14.19 10.44
N SER A 174 3.40 14.36 10.83
CA SER A 174 2.64 13.35 11.59
C SER A 174 2.52 12.05 10.81
N SER A 175 2.44 12.11 9.47
CA SER A 175 2.36 10.95 8.58
C SER A 175 3.73 10.35 8.21
N LEU A 176 4.85 10.95 8.64
CA LEU A 176 6.20 10.52 8.25
C LEU A 176 6.48 9.05 8.61
N HIS A 177 5.91 8.57 9.71
CA HIS A 177 6.08 7.19 10.17
C HIS A 177 5.62 6.14 9.14
N TRP A 178 4.66 6.50 8.27
CA TRP A 178 4.20 5.61 7.20
C TRP A 178 5.27 5.34 6.14
N TYR A 179 6.18 6.29 5.91
CA TYR A 179 7.29 6.13 4.96
C TYR A 179 8.37 5.16 5.46
N PHE A 180 8.47 4.91 6.77
CA PHE A 180 9.41 3.92 7.30
C PHE A 180 8.87 2.49 7.22
N ASN A 181 7.57 2.31 6.95
CA ASN A 181 6.99 0.99 6.74
C ASN A 181 7.18 0.57 5.27
N PRO A 182 7.95 -0.51 5.00
CA PRO A 182 8.19 -0.98 3.62
C PRO A 182 6.93 -1.39 2.88
N ASP A 183 5.80 -1.63 3.54
CA ASP A 183 4.54 -2.02 2.89
C ASP A 183 3.71 -0.84 2.42
N LEU A 184 3.90 0.32 3.04
CA LEU A 184 3.07 1.51 2.83
C LEU A 184 3.82 2.61 2.08
N THR A 185 5.14 2.60 2.14
CA THR A 185 5.97 3.57 1.45
C THR A 185 5.80 3.50 -0.07
N PRO A 186 5.90 4.61 -0.82
CA PRO A 186 5.99 4.58 -2.27
C PRO A 186 7.17 3.72 -2.74
N GLY A 187 7.00 3.02 -3.87
CA GLY A 187 8.02 2.11 -4.41
C GLY A 187 9.36 2.81 -4.71
N ASP A 188 9.31 4.05 -5.18
CA ASP A 188 10.49 4.87 -5.50
C ASP A 188 11.29 5.29 -4.26
N PHE A 189 10.69 5.20 -3.07
CA PHE A 189 11.36 5.50 -1.80
C PHE A 189 12.06 4.28 -1.19
N LEU A 190 11.75 3.06 -1.67
CA LEU A 190 12.38 1.82 -1.19
C LEU A 190 13.92 1.80 -1.35
N PRO A 191 14.51 2.26 -2.47
CA PRO A 191 15.98 2.31 -2.61
C PRO A 191 16.63 3.20 -1.56
N TRP A 192 15.99 4.30 -1.18
CA TRP A 192 16.50 5.18 -0.13
C TRP A 192 16.47 4.49 1.24
N LEU A 193 15.36 3.83 1.60
CA LEU A 193 15.30 3.02 2.83
C LEU A 193 16.34 1.88 2.84
N ALA A 194 16.54 1.24 1.69
CA ALA A 194 17.50 0.16 1.56
C ALA A 194 18.95 0.65 1.74
N SER A 195 19.25 1.88 1.28
CA SER A 195 20.57 2.50 1.47
C SER A 195 20.95 2.67 2.95
N TRP A 196 19.97 2.88 3.83
CA TRP A 196 20.21 3.00 5.27
C TRP A 196 20.69 1.68 5.90
N MET A 197 20.39 0.57 5.24
CA MET A 197 20.71 -0.77 5.72
C MET A 197 21.86 -1.41 4.93
N ASP A 198 22.51 -0.68 4.02
CA ASP A 198 23.50 -1.23 3.09
C ASP A 198 22.94 -2.39 2.25
N LEU A 199 21.66 -2.28 1.88
CA LEU A 199 20.97 -3.26 1.04
C LEU A 199 20.89 -2.74 -0.40
N ALA A 200 21.62 -3.38 -1.32
CA ALA A 200 21.51 -3.09 -2.74
C ALA A 200 20.23 -3.71 -3.32
N LEU A 201 19.22 -2.90 -3.59
CA LEU A 201 18.00 -3.34 -4.27
C LEU A 201 18.21 -3.37 -5.78
N ASP A 202 17.82 -4.48 -6.39
CA ASP A 202 17.75 -4.63 -7.83
C ASP A 202 16.40 -4.08 -8.33
N GLU A 203 16.44 -3.04 -9.16
CA GLU A 203 15.25 -2.39 -9.74
C GLU A 203 14.44 -3.32 -10.65
N ARG A 204 15.05 -4.41 -11.14
CA ARG A 204 14.40 -5.39 -12.00
C ARG A 204 13.45 -6.31 -11.22
N LEU A 205 13.55 -6.32 -9.90
CA LEU A 205 12.68 -7.14 -9.05
C LEU A 205 11.28 -6.52 -8.97
N PRO A 206 10.23 -7.36 -8.94
CA PRO A 206 8.87 -6.91 -8.60
C PRO A 206 8.86 -6.17 -7.26
N ASP A 207 7.99 -5.17 -7.15
CA ASP A 207 7.92 -4.30 -5.97
C ASP A 207 7.71 -5.09 -4.67
N GLU A 208 6.86 -6.11 -4.72
CA GLU A 208 6.60 -7.03 -3.60
C GLU A 208 7.88 -7.68 -3.04
N ARG A 209 8.80 -8.09 -3.92
CA ARG A 209 10.08 -8.71 -3.51
C ARG A 209 11.03 -7.68 -2.94
N ARG A 210 11.09 -6.48 -3.54
CA ARG A 210 11.89 -5.36 -3.01
C ARG A 210 11.44 -5.00 -1.60
N ARG A 211 10.13 -4.86 -1.37
CA ARG A 211 9.53 -4.61 -0.04
C ARG A 211 9.86 -5.73 0.94
N ARG A 212 9.75 -6.99 0.52
CA ARG A 212 10.07 -8.16 1.36
C ARG A 212 11.54 -8.20 1.77
N LEU A 213 12.47 -7.86 0.88
CA LEU A 213 13.89 -7.74 1.18
C LEU A 213 14.15 -6.66 2.23
N VAL A 214 13.63 -5.45 2.02
CA VAL A 214 13.77 -4.33 2.97
C VAL A 214 13.20 -4.70 4.34
N ARG A 215 11.99 -5.28 4.38
CA ARG A 215 11.37 -5.74 5.63
C ARG A 215 12.22 -6.79 6.36
N SER A 216 12.84 -7.69 5.60
CA SER A 216 13.61 -8.82 6.15
C SER A 216 15.09 -8.51 6.33
N ALA A 217 15.56 -7.29 6.04
CA ALA A 217 16.97 -6.94 6.05
C ALA A 217 17.64 -7.24 7.40
N VAL A 218 17.08 -6.73 8.50
CA VAL A 218 17.60 -6.93 9.86
C VAL A 218 17.68 -8.42 10.25
N PRO A 219 16.61 -9.23 10.15
CA PRO A 219 16.70 -10.65 10.48
C PRO A 219 17.63 -11.43 9.54
N LEU A 220 17.76 -11.05 8.27
CA LEU A 220 18.70 -11.65 7.33
C LEU A 220 20.15 -11.37 7.75
N TYR A 221 20.48 -10.12 8.09
CA TYR A 221 21.83 -9.77 8.54
C TYR A 221 22.23 -10.49 9.84
N ARG A 222 21.28 -10.75 10.75
CA ARG A 222 21.55 -11.57 11.95
C ARG A 222 21.89 -13.03 11.63
N LYS A 223 21.48 -13.52 10.47
CA LYS A 223 21.73 -14.90 10.00
C LYS A 223 22.81 -14.96 8.92
N ARG A 224 23.49 -13.84 8.62
CA ARG A 224 24.52 -13.77 7.59
C ARG A 224 25.61 -14.82 7.85
N GLY A 225 26.08 -15.45 6.79
CA GLY A 225 27.05 -16.54 6.87
C GLY A 225 26.50 -17.89 7.33
N THR A 226 25.19 -18.02 7.59
CA THR A 226 24.56 -19.31 7.91
C THR A 226 23.84 -19.90 6.71
N ARG A 227 23.72 -21.24 6.66
CA ARG A 227 22.90 -21.95 5.66
C ARG A 227 21.50 -21.36 5.53
N ARG A 228 20.85 -21.12 6.68
CA ARG A 228 19.48 -20.63 6.76
C ARG A 228 19.37 -19.19 6.27
N GLY A 229 20.30 -18.32 6.64
CA GLY A 229 20.32 -16.93 6.16
C GLY A 229 20.50 -16.85 4.65
N LEU A 230 21.46 -17.59 4.10
CA LEU A 230 21.69 -17.65 2.66
C LEU A 230 20.49 -18.20 1.89
N GLN A 231 19.87 -19.27 2.41
CA GLN A 231 18.66 -19.85 1.83
C GLN A 231 17.51 -18.85 1.82
N GLU A 232 17.16 -18.26 2.98
CA GLU A 232 16.07 -17.28 3.08
C GLU A 232 16.31 -16.05 2.18
N TYR A 233 17.54 -15.55 2.11
CA TYR A 233 17.87 -14.41 1.24
C TYR A 233 17.63 -14.76 -0.23
N LEU A 234 18.18 -15.90 -0.70
CA LEU A 234 18.06 -16.30 -2.09
C LEU A 234 16.61 -16.64 -2.47
N GLU A 235 15.83 -17.22 -1.56
CA GLU A 235 14.39 -17.47 -1.75
C GLU A 235 13.63 -16.15 -1.95
N ILE A 236 13.90 -15.12 -1.14
CA ILE A 236 13.25 -13.81 -1.29
C ILE A 236 13.67 -13.13 -2.61
N TYR A 237 14.96 -13.15 -2.95
CA TYR A 237 15.49 -12.51 -4.16
C TYR A 237 14.96 -13.19 -5.43
N THR A 238 15.06 -14.52 -5.49
CA THR A 238 14.68 -15.30 -6.69
C THR A 238 13.19 -15.57 -6.77
N GLY A 239 12.48 -15.56 -5.64
CA GLY A 239 11.08 -15.98 -5.51
C GLY A 239 10.87 -17.48 -5.72
N SER A 240 11.94 -18.27 -5.61
CA SER A 240 11.97 -19.70 -5.87
C SER A 240 12.54 -20.45 -4.67
N ALA A 241 12.22 -21.74 -4.54
CA ALA A 241 12.83 -22.59 -3.54
C ALA A 241 14.34 -22.75 -3.78
N VAL A 242 15.12 -22.69 -2.69
CA VAL A 242 16.58 -22.80 -2.73
C VAL A 242 17.04 -23.89 -1.77
N GLN A 243 17.91 -24.77 -2.24
CA GLN A 243 18.52 -25.79 -1.39
C GLN A 243 20.02 -25.54 -1.24
N VAL A 244 20.47 -25.37 0.00
CA VAL A 244 21.90 -25.24 0.32
C VAL A 244 22.40 -26.55 0.96
N ILE A 245 23.28 -27.26 0.25
CA ILE A 245 23.85 -28.53 0.68
C ILE A 245 25.27 -28.26 1.20
N GLU A 246 25.46 -28.38 2.51
CA GLU A 246 26.78 -28.26 3.14
C GLU A 246 27.50 -29.62 3.11
N TYR A 247 28.74 -29.65 2.60
CA TYR A 247 29.55 -30.86 2.68
C TYR A 247 30.29 -30.89 4.01
N ARG A 248 29.86 -31.81 4.88
CA ARG A 248 30.56 -32.10 6.13
C ARG A 248 31.57 -33.20 5.90
N ALA A 249 32.70 -33.12 6.58
CA ALA A 249 33.68 -34.18 6.57
C ALA A 249 33.06 -35.48 7.14
N ALA A 250 32.87 -36.48 6.30
CA ALA A 250 32.57 -37.84 6.73
C ALA A 250 33.86 -38.50 7.23
N ASN A 251 34.35 -38.03 8.38
CA ASN A 251 35.61 -38.49 8.94
C ASN A 251 35.51 -39.98 9.33
N LEU A 252 36.50 -40.77 8.88
CA LEU A 252 36.74 -42.08 9.46
C LEU A 252 37.16 -41.90 10.93
N ARG A 253 36.35 -42.39 11.88
CA ARG A 253 36.73 -42.40 13.30
C ARG A 253 37.74 -43.52 13.55
N LEU A 254 38.99 -43.16 13.86
CA LEU A 254 39.94 -44.10 14.43
C LEU A 254 39.75 -44.20 15.96
N GLY A 255 40.10 -45.34 16.54
CA GLY A 255 39.94 -45.61 17.98
C GLY A 255 40.70 -44.64 18.89
N SER A 256 40.43 -44.70 20.20
CA SER A 256 40.90 -43.75 21.21
C SER A 256 42.43 -43.60 21.33
N GLU A 257 43.21 -44.56 20.83
CA GLU A 257 44.67 -44.51 20.85
C GLU A 257 45.32 -44.06 19.53
N ALA A 258 44.53 -43.87 18.47
CA ALA A 258 45.07 -43.50 17.18
C ALA A 258 45.46 -42.02 17.14
N ARG A 259 46.75 -41.74 16.97
CA ARG A 259 47.28 -40.38 16.80
C ARG A 259 47.40 -40.07 15.32
N LEU A 260 46.49 -39.26 14.78
CA LEU A 260 46.64 -38.67 13.45
C LEU A 260 47.54 -37.44 13.54
N GLY A 261 48.50 -37.33 12.60
CA GLY A 261 49.35 -36.16 12.47
C GLY A 261 48.60 -34.94 11.93
N TYR A 262 49.23 -33.77 12.03
CA TYR A 262 48.73 -32.53 11.43
C TYR A 262 48.62 -32.70 9.90
N GLY A 263 47.44 -32.47 9.33
CA GLY A 263 47.21 -32.55 7.88
C GLY A 263 46.78 -33.93 7.33
N VAL A 264 46.48 -34.92 8.18
CA VAL A 264 45.94 -36.21 7.72
C VAL A 264 44.41 -36.18 7.75
N ALA A 265 43.77 -36.21 6.58
CA ALA A 265 42.33 -36.40 6.44
C ALA A 265 42.03 -37.87 6.07
N LEU A 266 41.14 -38.52 6.82
CA LEU A 266 40.67 -39.88 6.53
C LEU A 266 39.25 -39.85 5.99
N GLY A 267 39.07 -40.39 4.78
CA GLY A 267 37.81 -40.40 4.04
C GLY A 267 38.05 -40.07 2.56
N LYS A 268 37.05 -40.32 1.71
CA LYS A 268 37.03 -39.87 0.30
C LYS A 268 36.01 -38.74 0.16
N GLY A 269 36.29 -37.75 -0.69
CA GLY A 269 35.37 -36.64 -0.96
C GLY A 269 35.27 -35.58 0.14
N ASN A 270 36.27 -35.47 1.02
CA ASN A 270 36.28 -34.43 2.04
C ASN A 270 36.68 -33.09 1.41
N VAL A 271 35.68 -32.27 1.09
CA VAL A 271 35.82 -30.87 0.65
C VAL A 271 35.34 -29.97 1.79
N PRO A 272 36.17 -29.76 2.83
CA PRO A 272 35.78 -28.93 3.97
C PRO A 272 35.53 -27.49 3.52
N HIS A 273 34.63 -26.80 4.21
CA HIS A 273 34.24 -25.42 3.93
C HIS A 273 33.63 -25.20 2.53
N THR A 274 33.11 -26.26 1.90
CA THR A 274 32.42 -26.17 0.62
C THR A 274 30.93 -26.48 0.78
N PHE A 275 30.09 -25.75 0.06
CA PHE A 275 28.66 -26.03 -0.05
C PHE A 275 28.18 -25.89 -1.50
N THR A 276 27.07 -26.54 -1.82
CA THR A 276 26.40 -26.37 -3.12
C THR A 276 25.08 -25.64 -2.92
N VAL A 277 24.84 -24.62 -3.73
CA VAL A 277 23.55 -23.93 -3.82
C VAL A 277 22.84 -24.46 -5.05
N VAL A 278 21.67 -25.07 -4.85
CA VAL A 278 20.78 -25.52 -5.90
C VAL A 278 19.60 -24.55 -5.98
N LEU A 279 19.44 -23.91 -7.15
CA LEU A 279 18.39 -22.96 -7.43
C LEU A 279 17.43 -23.53 -8.46
N HIS A 280 16.13 -23.46 -8.17
CA HIS A 280 15.06 -23.85 -9.08
C HIS A 280 14.44 -22.61 -9.72
N LEU A 281 15.00 -22.15 -10.84
CA LEU A 281 14.58 -20.88 -11.47
C LEU A 281 13.67 -21.13 -12.68
N PRO A 282 12.57 -20.38 -12.82
CA PRO A 282 11.79 -20.39 -14.05
C PRO A 282 12.61 -19.75 -15.19
N PRO A 283 12.40 -20.19 -16.45
CA PRO A 283 13.06 -19.64 -17.62
C PRO A 283 12.74 -18.15 -17.78
N VAL A 284 13.75 -17.37 -18.19
CA VAL A 284 13.63 -15.90 -18.31
C VAL A 284 12.56 -15.50 -19.34
N ASP A 285 12.37 -16.31 -20.37
CA ASP A 285 11.29 -16.14 -21.34
C ASP A 285 10.20 -17.21 -21.13
N SER A 286 9.35 -17.00 -20.12
CA SER A 286 8.21 -17.88 -19.88
C SER A 286 7.05 -17.64 -20.87
N ALA A 287 7.05 -16.51 -21.58
CA ALA A 287 5.97 -16.08 -22.50
C ALA A 287 6.32 -16.20 -24.00
N GLY A 288 7.55 -16.57 -24.35
CA GLY A 288 7.99 -16.87 -25.72
C GLY A 288 8.15 -15.63 -26.62
N GLY A 289 8.44 -14.47 -26.05
CA GLY A 289 8.47 -13.18 -26.77
C GLY A 289 9.87 -12.64 -27.06
N LEU A 290 10.94 -13.25 -26.54
CA LEU A 290 12.29 -12.69 -26.59
C LEU A 290 13.17 -13.41 -27.62
N GLY A 291 14.01 -12.65 -28.33
CA GLY A 291 15.06 -13.21 -29.18
C GLY A 291 16.09 -14.00 -28.37
N LYS A 292 16.62 -15.09 -28.93
CA LYS A 292 17.58 -15.99 -28.24
C LYS A 292 18.78 -15.26 -27.61
N ASP A 293 19.28 -14.23 -28.29
CA ASP A 293 20.42 -13.44 -27.81
C ASP A 293 20.07 -12.60 -26.57
N GLU A 294 18.86 -12.06 -26.52
CA GLU A 294 18.35 -11.26 -25.39
C GLU A 294 18.08 -12.15 -24.16
N VAL A 295 17.54 -13.36 -24.38
CA VAL A 295 17.38 -14.36 -23.30
C VAL A 295 18.73 -14.71 -22.68
N THR A 296 19.72 -15.02 -23.52
CA THR A 296 21.07 -15.40 -23.08
C THR A 296 21.74 -14.28 -22.29
N ARG A 297 21.59 -13.02 -22.74
CA ARG A 297 22.11 -11.84 -22.03
C ARG A 297 21.48 -11.70 -20.65
N ARG A 298 20.14 -11.74 -20.57
CA ARG A 298 19.41 -11.59 -19.30
C ARG A 298 19.72 -12.71 -18.31
N GLU A 299 19.84 -13.94 -18.79
CA GLU A 299 20.25 -15.08 -17.96
C GLU A 299 21.67 -14.88 -17.41
N THR A 300 22.61 -14.45 -18.25
CA THR A 300 23.99 -14.18 -17.83
C THR A 300 24.05 -13.08 -16.76
N GLU A 301 23.28 -12.00 -16.93
CA GLU A 301 23.20 -10.92 -15.95
C GLU A 301 22.55 -11.39 -14.64
N ARG A 302 21.47 -12.17 -14.70
CA ARG A 302 20.80 -12.76 -13.52
C ARG A 302 21.76 -13.65 -12.72
N LEU A 303 22.52 -14.52 -13.40
CA LEU A 303 23.50 -15.39 -12.75
C LEU A 303 24.66 -14.60 -12.14
N ARG A 304 25.10 -13.53 -12.80
CA ARG A 304 26.13 -12.63 -12.25
C ARG A 304 25.66 -12.00 -10.93
N MET A 305 24.43 -11.49 -10.90
CA MET A 305 23.85 -10.87 -9.69
C MET A 305 23.71 -11.88 -8.55
N ILE A 306 23.20 -13.09 -8.84
CA ILE A 306 23.08 -14.16 -7.85
C ILE A 306 24.45 -14.54 -7.27
N ARG A 307 25.49 -14.66 -8.12
CA ARG A 307 26.85 -14.95 -7.65
C ARG A 307 27.39 -13.83 -6.78
N ALA A 308 27.26 -12.58 -7.20
CA ALA A 308 27.68 -11.42 -6.40
C ALA A 308 26.98 -11.39 -5.04
N LEU A 309 25.71 -11.77 -5.00
CA LEU A 309 24.93 -11.87 -3.78
C LEU A 309 25.41 -13.00 -2.85
N ILE A 310 25.65 -14.20 -3.40
CA ILE A 310 26.22 -15.32 -2.63
C ILE A 310 27.59 -14.92 -2.08
N ASP A 311 28.41 -14.24 -2.87
CA ASP A 311 29.74 -13.77 -2.46
C ASP A 311 29.67 -12.71 -1.35
N ALA A 312 28.63 -11.87 -1.34
CA ALA A 312 28.39 -10.92 -0.26
C ALA A 312 27.94 -11.61 1.04
N GLU A 313 27.10 -12.65 0.95
CA GLU A 313 26.48 -13.29 2.13
C GLU A 313 27.30 -14.45 2.71
N LYS A 314 28.18 -15.07 1.93
CA LYS A 314 28.98 -16.22 2.37
C LYS A 314 30.13 -15.81 3.31
N PRO A 315 30.56 -16.68 4.24
CA PRO A 315 31.79 -16.47 4.97
C PRO A 315 33.02 -16.52 4.05
N ALA A 316 33.99 -15.63 4.26
CA ALA A 316 35.17 -15.48 3.39
C ALA A 316 36.00 -16.77 3.20
N HIS A 317 35.98 -17.68 4.17
CA HIS A 317 36.74 -18.94 4.13
C HIS A 317 36.01 -20.09 3.41
N THR A 318 34.83 -19.85 2.83
CA THR A 318 34.00 -20.88 2.21
C THR A 318 34.00 -20.80 0.68
N ALA A 319 34.01 -21.97 0.05
CA ALA A 319 33.83 -22.15 -1.38
C ALA A 319 32.41 -22.62 -1.68
N TYR A 320 31.88 -22.27 -2.86
CA TYR A 320 30.56 -22.73 -3.28
C TYR A 320 30.55 -23.22 -4.72
N ASP A 321 29.65 -24.17 -4.99
CA ASP A 321 29.22 -24.55 -6.33
C ASP A 321 27.77 -24.08 -6.53
N LEU A 322 27.47 -23.48 -7.67
CA LEU A 322 26.13 -22.99 -8.01
C LEU A 322 25.53 -23.84 -9.11
N ARG A 323 24.45 -24.55 -8.79
CA ARG A 323 23.67 -25.35 -9.74
C ARG A 323 22.33 -24.70 -9.95
N VAL A 324 22.01 -24.42 -11.21
CA VAL A 324 20.72 -23.87 -11.59
C VAL A 324 19.97 -24.96 -12.35
N GLU A 325 18.89 -25.42 -11.76
CA GLU A 325 17.98 -26.36 -12.36
C GLU A 325 16.79 -25.58 -12.90
N VAL A 326 16.44 -25.82 -14.16
CA VAL A 326 15.26 -25.21 -14.77
C VAL A 326 14.05 -25.95 -14.27
N THR A 327 13.18 -25.27 -13.53
CA THR A 327 11.88 -25.84 -13.15
C THR A 327 11.02 -25.91 -14.42
N PRO A 328 10.58 -27.10 -14.87
CA PRO A 328 9.60 -27.19 -15.93
C PRO A 328 8.30 -26.54 -15.45
N ALA A 329 7.59 -25.83 -16.33
CA ALA A 329 6.46 -24.95 -16.03
C ALA A 329 5.21 -25.61 -15.39
N ASN A 330 5.29 -26.87 -14.94
CA ASN A 330 4.15 -27.67 -14.47
C ASN A 330 3.99 -27.77 -12.93
N GLU A 331 4.76 -27.02 -12.13
CA GLU A 331 4.60 -27.03 -10.65
C GLU A 331 4.40 -25.63 -10.06
N VAL A 332 3.79 -24.70 -10.80
CA VAL A 332 3.22 -23.47 -10.20
C VAL A 332 1.77 -23.76 -9.81
N GLU A 333 1.56 -24.69 -8.88
CA GLU A 333 0.33 -24.75 -8.11
C GLU A 333 0.66 -24.59 -6.63
N THR A 334 0.26 -23.44 -6.09
CA THR A 334 -0.05 -23.17 -4.68
C THR A 334 1.11 -23.22 -3.69
N PHE A 335 1.54 -22.07 -3.16
CA PHE A 335 1.65 -21.80 -1.72
C PHE A 335 1.71 -20.30 -1.44
#